data_AF-A0A6B0UFZ0-F1
#
_entry.id   AF-A0A6B0UFZ0-F1
#
_cell.length_a   1.000
_cell.length_b   1.000
_cell.length_c   1.000
_cell.angle_alpha   90.00
_cell.angle_beta   90.00
_cell.angle_gamma   90.00
#
_symmetry.space_group_name_H-M   'P 1'
#
loop_
_entity.id
_entity.type
_entity.pdbx_description
1 polymer ?
#
loop_
_entity_poly.entity_id
_entity_poly.type
_entity_poly.pdbx_seq_one_letter_code
_entity_poly.pdbx_strand_id
1 'polypeptide(L)'
;MYLQSLLVIFCLLICSYSQDTTEKPPLPEDDEENFPDQYATKLAELGGTHWVKRRTYNVTTQKGEPTCEYAKILNNLGENEYNLQLGAKLGSTWTSGNQTL
;
A
#
# COMPACT_ATOMS: atom_id res chain seq x y z
N MET A 1 -14.89 44.69 -39.46
CA MET A 1 -15.48 43.33 -39.60
C MET A 1 -14.45 42.21 -39.38
N TYR A 2 -13.22 42.31 -39.92
CA TYR A 2 -12.19 41.28 -39.78
C TYR A 2 -11.68 41.08 -38.33
N LEU A 3 -11.51 42.17 -37.57
CA LEU A 3 -10.98 42.14 -36.21
C LEU A 3 -11.93 41.47 -35.21
N GLN A 4 -13.24 41.70 -35.33
CA GLN A 4 -14.25 41.03 -34.51
C GLN A 4 -14.33 39.53 -34.81
N SER A 5 -14.18 39.13 -36.08
CA SER A 5 -14.17 37.72 -36.47
C SER A 5 -12.96 36.97 -35.90
N LEU A 6 -11.77 37.59 -35.94
CA LEU A 6 -10.56 37.05 -35.31
C LEU A 6 -10.71 36.88 -33.79
N LEU A 7 -11.35 37.85 -33.12
CA LEU A 7 -11.58 37.80 -31.68
C LEU A 7 -12.55 36.68 -31.28
N VAL A 8 -13.60 36.46 -32.08
CA VAL A 8 -14.54 35.35 -31.86
C VAL A 8 -13.88 33.99 -32.09
N ILE A 9 -13.05 33.85 -33.13
CA ILE A 9 -12.29 32.62 -33.40
C ILE A 9 -11.31 32.33 -32.27
N PHE A 10 -10.58 33.36 -31.81
CA PHE A 10 -9.67 33.24 -30.67
C PHE A 10 -10.43 32.80 -29.42
N CYS A 11 -11.55 33.45 -29.08
CA CYS A 11 -12.41 33.07 -27.94
C CYS A 11 -12.93 31.63 -28.03
N LEU A 12 -13.34 31.15 -29.20
CA LEU A 12 -13.77 29.75 -29.36
C LEU A 12 -12.61 28.77 -29.15
N LEU A 13 -11.39 29.12 -29.56
CA LEU A 13 -10.19 28.30 -29.36
C LEU A 13 -9.78 28.20 -27.89
N ILE A 14 -9.79 29.31 -27.14
CA ILE A 14 -9.49 29.27 -25.68
C ILE A 14 -10.63 28.67 -24.85
N CYS A 15 -11.89 28.75 -25.30
CA CYS A 15 -13.02 28.09 -24.63
C CYS A 15 -13.13 26.59 -24.94
N SER A 16 -12.45 26.11 -25.99
CA SER A 16 -12.31 24.68 -26.32
C SER A 16 -11.09 24.04 -25.68
N TYR A 17 -10.28 24.83 -24.95
CA TYR A 17 -9.23 24.30 -24.11
C TYR A 17 -9.92 23.53 -22.98
N SER A 18 -10.04 22.21 -23.18
CA SER A 18 -10.51 21.29 -22.16
C SER A 18 -9.75 21.63 -20.88
N GLN A 19 -10.47 22.12 -19.87
CA GLN A 19 -9.89 22.25 -18.55
C GLN A 19 -9.42 20.85 -18.19
N ASP A 20 -8.11 20.73 -18.01
CA ASP A 20 -7.43 19.50 -17.64
C ASP A 20 -8.18 18.92 -16.43
N THR A 21 -9.05 17.96 -16.69
CA THR A 21 -9.70 17.18 -15.64
C THR A 21 -8.59 16.29 -15.13
N THR A 22 -7.78 16.80 -14.21
CA THR A 22 -6.74 16.00 -13.55
C THR A 22 -7.48 14.82 -12.91
N GLU A 23 -7.49 13.70 -13.61
CA GLU A 23 -8.14 12.50 -13.13
C GLU A 23 -7.47 12.16 -11.80
N LYS A 24 -8.29 11.84 -10.79
CA LYS A 24 -7.76 11.43 -9.50
C LYS A 24 -6.78 10.28 -9.78
N PRO A 25 -5.53 10.34 -9.27
CA PRO A 25 -4.60 9.26 -9.49
C PRO A 25 -5.22 7.94 -9.01
N PRO A 26 -4.95 6.82 -9.71
CA PRO A 26 -5.45 5.51 -9.33
C PRO A 26 -5.04 5.20 -7.89
N LEU A 27 -5.83 4.36 -7.22
CA LEU A 27 -5.41 3.82 -5.93
C LEU A 27 -4.17 2.93 -6.17
N PRO A 28 -3.26 2.80 -5.20
CA PRO A 28 -2.04 2.00 -5.39
C PRO A 28 -2.30 0.56 -5.84
N GLU A 29 -3.43 -0.03 -5.45
CA GLU A 29 -3.88 -1.36 -5.86
C GLU A 29 -4.38 -1.44 -7.31
N ASP A 30 -4.77 -0.32 -7.91
CA ASP A 30 -5.32 -0.21 -9.28
C ASP A 30 -4.28 0.32 -10.28
N ASP A 31 -3.13 0.77 -9.79
CA ASP A 31 -2.06 1.34 -10.60
C ASP A 31 -1.10 0.26 -11.11
N GLU A 32 -1.19 -0.05 -12.40
CA GLU A 32 -0.38 -1.09 -13.07
C GLU A 32 1.13 -0.85 -12.93
N GLU A 33 1.57 0.40 -12.77
CA GLU A 33 2.99 0.73 -12.56
C GLU A 33 3.52 0.16 -11.24
N ASN A 34 2.66 -0.04 -10.23
CA ASN A 34 3.03 -0.58 -8.93
C ASN A 34 3.03 -2.12 -8.86
N PHE A 35 2.41 -2.83 -9.82
CA PHE A 35 2.27 -4.29 -9.75
C PHE A 35 3.61 -5.04 -9.60
N PRO A 36 4.71 -4.64 -10.27
CA PRO A 36 6.01 -5.29 -10.12
C PRO A 36 6.58 -5.32 -8.69
N ASP A 37 6.14 -4.37 -7.86
CA ASP A 37 6.60 -4.15 -6.48
C ASP A 37 5.62 -4.70 -5.43
N GLN A 38 4.42 -5.12 -5.85
CA GLN A 38 3.36 -5.62 -4.96
C GLN A 38 3.27 -7.16 -4.89
N TYR A 39 4.26 -7.87 -5.43
CA TYR A 39 4.31 -9.33 -5.34
C TYR A 39 4.69 -9.82 -3.93
N ALA A 40 3.68 -10.19 -3.14
CA ALA A 40 3.86 -10.72 -1.78
C ALA A 40 4.71 -12.00 -1.73
N THR A 41 4.71 -12.82 -2.79
CA THR A 41 5.53 -14.04 -2.88
C THR A 41 7.03 -13.73 -2.84
N LYS A 42 7.49 -12.65 -3.47
CA LYS A 42 8.89 -12.21 -3.39
C LYS A 42 9.31 -11.92 -1.95
N LEU A 43 8.45 -11.25 -1.18
CA LEU A 43 8.70 -11.02 0.25
C LEU A 43 8.73 -12.34 1.02
N ALA A 44 7.86 -13.28 0.66
CA ALA A 44 7.80 -14.57 1.32
C ALA A 44 9.07 -15.42 1.10
N GLU A 45 9.63 -15.36 -0.11
CA GLU A 45 10.84 -16.07 -0.53
C GLU A 45 12.14 -15.51 0.07
N LEU A 46 12.20 -14.19 0.34
CA LEU A 46 13.35 -13.60 1.06
C LEU A 46 13.55 -14.23 2.44
N GLY A 47 12.45 -14.70 3.05
CA GLY A 47 12.44 -15.34 4.35
C GLY A 47 12.89 -14.42 5.50
N GLY A 48 13.18 -15.04 6.65
CA GLY A 48 13.66 -14.32 7.83
C GLY A 48 12.56 -13.71 8.68
N THR A 49 12.94 -12.73 9.51
CA THR A 49 12.04 -12.01 10.43
C THR A 49 11.86 -10.57 9.94
N HIS A 50 10.64 -10.22 9.58
CA HIS A 50 10.25 -8.88 9.14
C HIS A 50 9.62 -8.13 10.29
N TRP A 51 10.10 -6.91 10.56
CA TRP A 51 9.68 -6.11 11.70
C TRP A 51 8.77 -4.97 11.27
N VAL A 52 7.67 -4.79 11.98
CA VAL A 52 6.80 -3.62 11.81
C VAL A 52 7.53 -2.39 12.33
N LYS A 53 7.75 -1.41 11.44
CA LYS A 53 8.41 -0.14 11.79
C LYS A 53 7.42 0.99 12.07
N ARG A 54 6.27 0.99 11.40
CA ARG A 54 5.29 2.08 11.48
C ARG A 54 3.88 1.57 11.23
N ARG A 55 2.92 2.23 11.88
CA ARG A 55 1.47 2.10 11.64
C ARG A 55 0.83 3.48 11.59
N THR A 56 -0.36 3.55 11.01
CA THR A 56 -1.19 4.75 10.93
C THR A 56 -2.43 4.67 11.85
N TYR A 57 -2.63 3.53 12.51
CA TYR A 57 -3.73 3.26 13.42
C TYR A 57 -3.20 2.78 14.77
N ASN A 58 -3.99 3.01 15.82
CA ASN A 58 -3.65 2.60 17.19
C ASN A 58 -4.17 1.18 17.46
N VAL A 59 -3.37 0.37 18.15
CA VAL A 59 -3.74 -0.98 18.60
C VAL A 59 -3.50 -1.09 20.09
N THR A 60 -4.52 -1.49 20.83
CA THR A 60 -4.41 -1.74 22.28
C THR A 60 -5.02 -3.08 22.60
N THR A 61 -4.28 -3.90 23.35
CA THR A 61 -4.77 -5.15 23.92
C THR A 61 -5.10 -4.97 25.40
N GLN A 62 -5.75 -5.95 26.03
CA GLN A 62 -5.95 -5.96 27.49
C GLN A 62 -4.61 -5.92 28.27
N LYS A 63 -3.51 -6.35 27.65
CA LYS A 63 -2.16 -6.35 28.23
C LYS A 63 -1.34 -5.10 27.87
N GLY A 64 -1.93 -4.15 27.15
CA GLY A 64 -1.28 -2.91 26.69
C GLY A 64 -1.06 -2.85 25.18
N GLU A 65 -0.34 -1.81 24.75
CA GLU A 65 0.06 -1.58 23.36
C GLU A 65 1.17 -2.57 22.96
N PRO A 66 1.05 -3.23 21.79
CA PRO A 66 2.09 -4.08 21.25
C PRO A 66 3.25 -3.24 20.70
N THR A 67 4.48 -3.64 21.04
CA THR A 67 5.72 -3.06 20.53
C THR A 67 6.57 -4.14 19.88
N CYS A 68 7.57 -3.76 19.08
CA CYS A 68 8.51 -4.70 18.45
C CYS A 68 7.80 -5.86 17.73
N GLU A 69 6.80 -5.54 16.92
CA GLU A 69 6.01 -6.55 16.25
C GLU A 69 6.76 -7.11 15.04
N TYR A 70 6.59 -8.41 14.79
CA TYR A 70 7.26 -9.10 13.71
C TYR A 70 6.41 -10.20 13.09
N ALA A 71 6.73 -10.52 11.85
CA ALA A 71 6.32 -11.72 11.16
C ALA A 71 7.57 -12.50 10.73
N LYS A 72 7.64 -13.78 11.11
CA LYS A 72 8.72 -14.69 10.72
C LYS A 72 8.15 -15.78 9.83
N ILE A 73 8.76 -15.99 8.68
CA ILE A 73 8.37 -17.05 7.76
C ILE A 73 9.02 -18.36 8.22
N LEU A 74 8.21 -19.39 8.45
CA LEU A 74 8.67 -20.68 8.98
C LEU A 74 8.88 -21.69 7.85
N ASN A 75 7.86 -21.88 7.02
CA ASN A 75 7.92 -22.76 5.86
C ASN A 75 6.86 -22.38 4.81
N ASN A 76 7.11 -22.83 3.59
CA ASN A 76 6.16 -22.83 2.49
C ASN A 76 5.45 -24.19 2.49
N LEU A 77 4.11 -24.19 2.48
CA LEU A 77 3.25 -25.37 2.44
C LEU A 77 2.78 -25.70 1.01
N GLY A 78 2.78 -24.71 0.11
CA GLY A 78 2.33 -24.84 -1.27
C GLY A 78 2.53 -23.53 -2.06
N GLU A 79 2.04 -23.48 -3.29
CA GLU A 79 2.31 -22.39 -4.24
C GLU A 79 2.06 -20.98 -3.67
N ASN A 80 1.07 -20.82 -2.79
CA ASN A 80 0.75 -19.54 -2.14
C ASN A 80 0.35 -19.71 -0.67
N GLU A 81 0.85 -20.76 0.00
CA GLU A 81 0.48 -21.06 1.39
C GLU A 81 1.73 -21.10 2.28
N TYR A 82 1.73 -20.31 3.35
CA TYR A 82 2.91 -20.10 4.20
C TYR A 82 2.56 -20.20 5.69
N ASN A 83 3.34 -20.95 6.46
CA ASN A 83 3.27 -20.80 7.91
C ASN A 83 4.16 -19.65 8.37
N LEU A 84 3.56 -18.78 9.17
CA LEU A 84 4.19 -17.63 9.77
C LEU A 84 4.15 -17.77 11.28
N GLN A 85 5.17 -17.28 11.97
CA GLN A 85 5.07 -16.91 13.37
C GLN A 85 4.94 -15.39 13.46
N LEU A 86 3.82 -14.93 14.00
CA LEU A 86 3.63 -13.54 14.37
C LEU A 86 4.02 -13.35 15.83
N GLY A 87 4.68 -12.24 16.15
CA GLY A 87 5.00 -11.93 17.53
C GLY A 87 5.07 -10.44 17.81
N ALA A 88 5.03 -10.13 19.09
CA ALA A 88 5.05 -8.78 19.62
C ALA A 88 5.53 -8.79 21.07
N LYS A 89 5.90 -7.62 21.58
CA LYS A 89 6.16 -7.39 22.99
C LYS A 89 5.00 -6.61 23.61
N LEU A 90 4.38 -7.20 24.63
CA LEU A 90 3.32 -6.59 25.43
C LEU A 90 3.90 -6.25 26.81
N GLY A 91 4.17 -4.96 27.04
CA GLY A 91 4.93 -4.51 28.22
C GLY A 91 6.36 -5.06 28.20
N SER A 92 6.73 -5.88 29.18
CA SER A 92 8.03 -6.55 29.25
C SER A 92 8.05 -7.95 28.63
N THR A 93 6.89 -8.48 28.24
CA THR A 93 6.74 -9.90 27.86
C THR A 93 6.65 -10.07 26.36
N TRP A 94 7.43 -11.02 25.81
CA TRP A 94 7.28 -11.47 24.43
C TRP A 94 6.10 -12.43 24.29
N THR A 95 5.30 -12.22 23.25
CA THR A 95 4.21 -13.12 22.87
C THR A 95 4.31 -13.43 21.38
N SER A 96 3.95 -14.65 21.01
CA SER A 96 3.95 -15.09 19.61
C SER A 96 2.90 -16.17 19.37
N GLY A 97 2.42 -16.26 18.15
CA GLY A 97 1.51 -17.30 17.68
C GLY A 97 1.83 -17.67 16.24
N ASN A 98 1.57 -18.92 15.88
CA ASN A 98 1.69 -19.37 14.50
C ASN A 98 0.38 -19.15 13.76
N GLN A 99 0.46 -18.79 12.49
CA GLN A 99 -0.67 -18.66 11.57
C GLN A 99 -0.30 -19.20 10.20
N THR A 100 -1.29 -19.65 9.45
CA THR A 100 -1.15 -19.98 8.03
C THR A 100 -1.70 -18.83 7.22
N LEU A 101 -0.92 -18.34 6.27
CA LEU A 101 -1.29 -17.33 5.28
C LEU A 101 -1.57 -18.02 3.96
#